data_AF-A0AAN9JK72-F1
#
_entry.id   AF-A0AAN9JK72-F1
#
_cell.length_a   1.000
_cell.length_b   1.000
_cell.length_c   1.000
_cell.angle_alpha   90.00
_cell.angle_beta   90.00
_cell.angle_gamma   90.00
#
_symmetry.space_group_name_H-M   'P 1'
#
loop_
_entity.id
_entity.type
_entity.pdbx_description
1 polymer ?
#
loop_
_entity_poly.entity_id
_entity_poly.type
_entity_poly.pdbx_seq_one_letter_code
_entity_poly.pdbx_strand_id
1 'polypeptide(L)'
;MKFNNPHHHCFTLSIAAGNFAHGAHIFGNAYGTAKGGSPRAHVAAYKVCWSTSDVSGCYAADVLQAFDQAIYDGVDVISATLSGSTPSAEALFTNAISIGAFHAIARNVLVVSSAGNDGPTPSTVTNVAPWSFTVAASSIDRDFLTNISLGNQKYLKGASLNRGLPSRKFYPVIHAVYARRHNVTIQDACLCKPRTLDPNKVRSKI
;
A
#
# COMPACT_ATOMS: atom_id res chain seq x y z
N MET A 1 1.35 -19.32 11.35
CA MET A 1 0.17 -19.03 10.53
C MET A 1 0.56 -19.07 9.05
N LYS A 2 -0.12 -19.88 8.22
CA LYS A 2 -0.03 -19.79 6.76
C LYS A 2 -1.22 -18.96 6.27
N PHE A 3 -0.94 -17.81 5.65
CA PHE A 3 -1.98 -16.99 5.05
C PHE A 3 -1.93 -17.15 3.53
N ASN A 4 -3.04 -17.51 2.90
CA ASN A 4 -3.16 -17.47 1.44
C ASN A 4 -3.30 -16.00 0.99
N ASN A 5 -2.31 -15.51 0.22
CA ASN A 5 -2.15 -14.14 -0.30
C ASN A 5 -2.17 -13.01 0.76
N PRO A 6 -1.08 -12.79 1.52
CA PRO A 6 -1.09 -11.88 2.67
C PRO A 6 -0.36 -10.55 2.47
N HIS A 7 -0.11 -10.10 1.24
CA HIS A 7 0.87 -9.03 1.00
C HIS A 7 0.62 -7.77 1.85
N HIS A 8 -0.64 -7.32 2.02
CA HIS A 8 -0.96 -6.17 2.87
C HIS A 8 -0.77 -6.47 4.37
N HIS A 9 -1.42 -7.53 4.88
CA HIS A 9 -1.43 -7.85 6.31
C HIS A 9 -0.05 -8.28 6.84
N CYS A 10 0.73 -9.05 6.07
CA CYS A 10 2.09 -9.41 6.46
C CYS A 10 3.00 -8.18 6.51
N PHE A 11 2.84 -7.25 5.56
CA PHE A 11 3.61 -6.01 5.54
C PHE A 11 3.33 -5.16 6.78
N THR A 12 2.06 -4.87 7.06
CA THR A 12 1.66 -4.04 8.21
C THR A 12 2.04 -4.69 9.54
N LEU A 13 1.81 -6.00 9.70
CA LEU A 13 2.18 -6.72 10.91
C LEU A 13 3.70 -6.73 11.14
N SER A 14 4.49 -6.89 10.07
CA SER A 14 5.96 -6.85 10.16
C SER A 14 6.50 -5.46 10.54
N ILE A 15 5.80 -4.38 10.14
CA ILE A 15 6.15 -3.00 10.56
C ILE A 15 5.85 -2.81 12.05
N ALA A 16 4.74 -3.33 12.55
CA ALA A 16 4.39 -3.20 13.96
C ALA A 16 5.32 -4.03 14.87
N ALA A 17 5.46 -5.33 14.57
CA ALA A 17 6.06 -6.30 15.49
C ALA A 17 6.95 -7.35 14.81
N GLY A 18 7.42 -7.09 13.58
CA GLY A 18 8.36 -7.98 12.91
C GLY A 18 9.65 -8.16 13.70
N ASN A 19 10.06 -9.42 13.90
CA ASN A 19 11.35 -9.72 14.51
C ASN A 19 12.50 -9.36 13.55
N PHE A 20 13.73 -9.32 14.07
CA PHE A 20 14.93 -9.01 13.29
C PHE A 20 15.10 -10.00 12.13
N ALA A 21 15.03 -9.48 10.91
CA ALA A 21 15.24 -10.22 9.67
C ALA A 21 16.48 -9.68 8.95
N HIS A 22 17.59 -10.39 9.07
CA HIS A 22 18.86 -10.02 8.46
C HIS A 22 18.84 -10.21 6.94
N GLY A 23 19.54 -9.34 6.21
CA GLY A 23 19.66 -9.43 4.76
C GLY A 23 18.37 -9.09 4.01
N ALA A 24 17.42 -8.43 4.65
CA ALA A 24 16.17 -8.00 4.03
C ALA A 24 16.45 -6.97 2.91
N HIS A 25 15.89 -7.21 1.73
CA HIS A 25 15.99 -6.32 0.58
C HIS A 25 14.89 -6.60 -0.44
N ILE A 26 14.59 -5.62 -1.30
CA ILE A 26 13.76 -5.81 -2.48
C ILE A 26 14.60 -5.56 -3.73
N PHE A 27 14.90 -6.61 -4.49
CA PHE A 27 15.81 -6.53 -5.64
C PHE A 27 17.16 -5.85 -5.33
N GLY A 28 17.67 -6.01 -4.11
CA GLY A 28 18.92 -5.39 -3.63
C GLY A 28 18.76 -3.96 -3.12
N ASN A 29 17.60 -3.33 -3.28
CA ASN A 29 17.28 -2.06 -2.66
C ASN A 29 16.99 -2.23 -1.16
N ALA A 30 17.34 -1.21 -0.38
CA ALA A 30 17.16 -1.16 1.07
C ALA A 30 17.80 -2.33 1.84
N TYR A 31 18.93 -2.84 1.36
CA TYR A 31 19.61 -3.97 2.00
C TYR A 31 19.98 -3.65 3.46
N GLY A 32 19.51 -4.48 4.39
CA GLY A 32 19.80 -4.29 5.81
C GLY A 32 19.11 -5.34 6.69
N THR A 33 18.91 -4.97 7.96
CA THR A 33 18.09 -5.78 8.88
C THR A 33 16.73 -5.11 9.02
N ALA A 34 15.67 -5.79 8.56
CA ALA A 34 14.30 -5.31 8.78
C ALA A 34 13.84 -5.70 10.20
N LYS A 35 13.10 -4.79 10.85
CA LYS A 35 12.43 -5.05 12.13
C LYS A 35 11.20 -4.15 12.25
N GLY A 36 10.25 -4.55 13.08
CA GLY A 36 9.13 -3.72 13.46
C GLY A 36 9.46 -2.71 14.56
N GLY A 37 8.47 -1.90 14.94
CA GLY A 37 8.54 -0.99 16.07
C GLY A 37 8.77 -1.71 17.40
N SER A 38 8.09 -2.84 17.61
CA SER A 38 8.25 -3.70 18.79
C SER A 38 8.57 -5.16 18.40
N PRO A 39 9.84 -5.50 18.10
CA PRO A 39 10.22 -6.83 17.59
C PRO A 39 9.97 -8.02 18.53
N ARG A 40 9.67 -7.76 19.80
CA ARG A 40 9.39 -8.78 20.83
C ARG A 40 7.91 -8.85 21.22
N ALA A 41 7.06 -8.01 20.64
CA ALA A 41 5.63 -8.08 20.89
C ALA A 41 5.05 -9.39 20.32
N HIS A 42 4.06 -9.93 21.01
CA HIS A 42 3.25 -11.03 20.47
C HIS A 42 2.26 -10.48 19.45
N VAL A 43 1.96 -11.28 18.44
CA VAL A 43 1.06 -10.89 17.35
C VAL A 43 -0.12 -11.86 17.26
N ALA A 44 -1.33 -11.30 17.28
CA ALA A 44 -2.55 -11.98 16.88
C ALA A 44 -3.04 -11.36 15.57
N ALA A 45 -3.51 -12.19 14.65
CA ALA A 45 -3.89 -11.77 13.31
C ALA A 45 -5.33 -12.18 13.02
N TYR A 46 -6.18 -11.18 12.81
CA TYR A 46 -7.60 -11.34 12.49
C TYR A 46 -7.82 -10.96 11.03
N LYS A 47 -8.01 -11.97 10.17
CA LYS A 47 -8.20 -11.74 8.73
C LYS A 47 -9.66 -11.41 8.47
N VAL A 48 -9.92 -10.18 8.06
CA VAL A 48 -11.28 -9.68 7.76
C VAL A 48 -11.47 -9.30 6.29
N CYS A 49 -10.39 -9.33 5.50
CA CYS A 49 -10.38 -8.99 4.09
C CYS A 49 -10.01 -10.21 3.24
N TRP A 50 -10.85 -10.52 2.25
CA TRP A 50 -10.76 -11.77 1.49
C TRP A 50 -10.39 -11.60 0.01
N SER A 51 -10.66 -10.43 -0.58
CA SER A 51 -10.39 -10.16 -2.00
C SER A 51 -8.89 -9.96 -2.27
N THR A 52 -8.43 -10.44 -3.43
CA THR A 52 -7.02 -10.39 -3.86
C THR A 52 -6.64 -9.12 -4.63
N SER A 53 -7.59 -8.26 -5.00
CA SER A 53 -7.34 -7.18 -5.96
C SER A 53 -7.97 -5.81 -5.68
N ASP A 54 -8.80 -5.62 -4.65
CA ASP A 54 -9.07 -4.32 -3.99
C ASP A 54 -10.25 -4.42 -3.00
N VAL A 55 -10.30 -3.41 -2.12
CA VAL A 55 -11.27 -2.90 -1.10
C VAL A 55 -12.64 -3.58 -0.91
N SER A 56 -13.22 -4.29 -1.88
CA SER A 56 -14.55 -4.92 -1.80
C SER A 56 -14.58 -6.28 -1.09
N GLY A 57 -13.50 -6.64 -0.38
CA GLY A 57 -13.38 -7.93 0.29
C GLY A 57 -13.49 -7.90 1.81
N CYS A 58 -13.69 -6.72 2.42
CA CYS A 58 -13.71 -6.55 3.87
C CYS A 58 -15.14 -6.28 4.34
N TYR A 59 -15.86 -7.32 4.75
CA TYR A 59 -17.26 -7.15 5.18
C TYR A 59 -17.33 -6.54 6.57
N ALA A 60 -18.28 -5.64 6.79
CA ALA A 60 -18.50 -4.99 8.08
C ALA A 60 -18.71 -6.01 9.22
N ALA A 61 -19.40 -7.13 8.92
CA ALA A 61 -19.60 -8.22 9.87
C ALA A 61 -18.28 -8.87 10.31
N ASP A 62 -17.39 -9.17 9.36
CA ASP A 62 -16.08 -9.77 9.66
C ASP A 62 -15.21 -8.80 10.48
N VAL A 63 -15.26 -7.50 10.15
CA VAL A 63 -14.54 -6.45 10.89
C VAL A 63 -15.04 -6.37 12.34
N LEU A 64 -16.36 -6.31 12.56
CA LEU A 64 -16.94 -6.27 13.90
C LEU A 64 -16.62 -7.54 14.70
N GLN A 65 -16.73 -8.71 14.07
CA GLN A 65 -16.38 -9.98 14.72
C GLN A 65 -14.90 -10.02 15.11
N ALA A 66 -14.00 -9.50 14.27
CA ALA A 66 -12.59 -9.43 14.61
C ALA A 66 -12.30 -8.47 15.77
N PHE A 67 -12.99 -7.33 15.85
CA PHE A 67 -12.88 -6.45 17.01
C PHE A 67 -13.35 -7.14 18.29
N ASP A 68 -14.52 -7.78 18.25
CA ASP A 68 -15.08 -8.49 19.40
C ASP A 68 -14.14 -9.61 19.87
N GLN A 69 -13.66 -10.43 18.92
CA GLN A 69 -12.71 -11.50 19.22
C GLN A 69 -11.37 -10.97 19.74
N ALA A 70 -10.83 -9.89 19.16
CA ALA A 70 -9.57 -9.32 19.61
C ALA A 70 -9.65 -8.75 21.03
N ILE A 71 -10.77 -8.10 21.35
CA ILE A 71 -11.06 -7.61 22.70
C ILE A 71 -11.19 -8.78 23.68
N TYR A 72 -11.91 -9.84 23.29
CA TYR A 72 -12.05 -11.05 24.09
C TYR A 72 -10.71 -11.75 24.35
N ASP A 73 -9.85 -11.84 23.33
CA ASP A 73 -8.52 -12.44 23.41
C ASP A 73 -7.54 -11.60 24.26
N GLY A 74 -7.94 -10.39 24.67
CA GLY A 74 -7.18 -9.53 25.57
C GLY A 74 -5.98 -8.86 24.91
N VAL A 75 -6.10 -8.46 23.63
CA VAL A 75 -5.03 -7.72 22.95
C VAL A 75 -4.82 -6.32 23.58
N ASP A 76 -3.57 -5.86 23.60
CA ASP A 76 -3.25 -4.54 24.17
C ASP A 76 -3.51 -3.39 23.19
N VAL A 77 -3.29 -3.63 21.89
CA VAL A 77 -3.42 -2.63 20.81
C VAL A 77 -3.93 -3.32 19.55
N ILE A 78 -4.84 -2.64 18.84
CA ILE A 78 -5.34 -3.08 17.52
C ILE A 78 -4.77 -2.14 16.44
N SER A 79 -4.09 -2.71 15.45
CA SER A 79 -3.70 -1.99 14.23
C SER A 79 -4.71 -2.28 13.12
N ALA A 80 -5.60 -1.33 12.86
CA ALA A 80 -6.67 -1.43 11.87
C ALA A 80 -6.32 -0.62 10.61
N THR A 81 -5.60 -1.24 9.68
CA THR A 81 -5.22 -0.63 8.40
C THR A 81 -6.32 -0.81 7.35
N LEU A 82 -7.51 -0.31 7.68
CA LEU A 82 -8.70 -0.36 6.85
C LEU A 82 -9.25 1.07 6.70
N SER A 83 -9.87 1.34 5.56
CA SER A 83 -10.56 2.60 5.30
C SER A 83 -12.05 2.32 5.12
N GLY A 84 -12.89 3.14 5.76
CA GLY A 84 -14.34 3.10 5.57
C GLY A 84 -14.83 4.11 4.55
N SER A 85 -16.13 4.36 4.58
CA SER A 85 -16.83 5.38 3.80
C SER A 85 -16.40 6.81 4.18
N THR A 86 -16.78 7.78 3.33
CA THR A 86 -16.62 9.21 3.60
C THR A 86 -17.14 9.58 4.99
N PRO A 87 -16.40 10.38 5.77
CA PRO A 87 -16.82 10.72 7.12
C PRO A 87 -18.12 11.49 7.15
N SER A 88 -19.01 11.11 8.06
CA SER A 88 -20.18 11.87 8.47
C SER A 88 -20.45 11.59 9.94
N ALA A 89 -21.28 12.43 10.58
CA ALA A 89 -21.72 12.17 11.95
C ALA A 89 -22.44 10.80 12.05
N GLU A 90 -23.20 10.42 11.02
CA GLU A 90 -23.83 9.12 10.92
C GLU A 90 -22.81 7.98 10.73
N ALA A 91 -21.75 8.22 9.96
CA ALA A 91 -20.68 7.24 9.74
C ALA A 91 -20.00 6.83 11.06
N LEU A 92 -19.97 7.69 12.08
CA LEU A 92 -19.43 7.32 13.40
C LEU A 92 -20.18 6.14 14.04
N PHE A 93 -21.47 5.98 13.72
CA PHE A 93 -22.36 4.96 14.30
C PHE A 93 -22.72 3.84 13.34
N THR A 94 -22.36 3.95 12.05
CA THR A 94 -22.62 2.92 11.03
C THR A 94 -21.34 2.27 10.50
N ASN A 95 -20.18 2.91 10.69
CA ASN A 95 -18.89 2.36 10.27
C ASN A 95 -18.39 1.32 11.27
N ALA A 96 -18.15 0.10 10.78
CA ALA A 96 -17.66 -1.03 11.58
C ALA A 96 -16.35 -0.76 12.32
N ILE A 97 -15.42 0.01 11.73
CA ILE A 97 -14.15 0.38 12.37
C ILE A 97 -14.41 1.34 13.52
N SER A 98 -15.27 2.34 13.31
CA SER A 98 -15.65 3.31 14.35
C SER A 98 -16.32 2.62 15.53
N ILE A 99 -17.32 1.77 15.28
CA ILE A 99 -18.05 1.00 16.30
C ILE A 99 -17.08 0.06 17.04
N GLY A 100 -16.31 -0.75 16.31
CA GLY A 100 -15.33 -1.66 16.90
C GLY A 100 -14.29 -0.93 17.75
N ALA A 101 -13.80 0.21 17.28
CA ALA A 101 -12.86 1.04 18.03
C ALA A 101 -13.47 1.66 19.29
N PHE A 102 -14.75 2.01 19.28
CA PHE A 102 -15.45 2.51 20.45
C PHE A 102 -15.52 1.44 21.54
N HIS A 103 -15.86 0.20 21.17
CA HIS A 103 -15.86 -0.92 22.11
C HIS A 103 -14.47 -1.30 22.60
N ALA A 104 -13.45 -1.23 21.72
CA ALA A 104 -12.06 -1.47 22.09
C ALA A 104 -11.57 -0.46 23.14
N ILE A 105 -11.77 0.85 22.90
CA ILE A 105 -11.32 1.87 23.85
C ILE A 105 -12.05 1.78 25.20
N ALA A 106 -13.33 1.39 25.20
CA ALA A 106 -14.10 1.13 26.42
C ALA A 106 -13.56 -0.04 27.26
N ARG A 107 -12.68 -0.87 26.67
CA ARG A 107 -11.94 -1.96 27.31
C ARG A 107 -10.44 -1.67 27.43
N ASN A 108 -10.04 -0.40 27.34
CA ASN A 108 -8.64 0.07 27.38
C ASN A 108 -7.74 -0.49 26.26
N VAL A 109 -8.34 -0.87 25.12
CA VAL A 109 -7.59 -1.32 23.93
C VAL A 109 -7.51 -0.16 22.94
N LEU A 110 -6.30 0.35 22.70
CA LEU A 110 -6.08 1.44 21.74
C LEU A 110 -6.21 0.91 20.30
N VAL A 111 -6.91 1.67 19.45
CA VAL A 111 -7.00 1.39 18.01
C VAL A 111 -6.21 2.41 17.21
N VAL A 112 -5.27 1.92 16.41
CA VAL A 112 -4.45 2.71 15.49
C VAL A 112 -4.92 2.48 14.06
N SER A 113 -5.31 3.55 13.36
CA SER A 113 -5.93 3.49 12.04
C SER A 113 -5.23 4.43 11.04
N SER A 114 -5.25 4.09 9.75
CA SER A 114 -4.70 4.96 8.70
C SER A 114 -5.66 6.09 8.34
N ALA A 115 -5.14 7.28 8.00
CA ALA A 115 -5.96 8.40 7.55
C ALA A 115 -6.67 8.16 6.19
N GLY A 116 -6.12 7.28 5.35
CA GLY A 116 -6.56 7.06 3.98
C GLY A 116 -5.58 7.62 2.95
N ASN A 117 -5.75 7.23 1.68
CA ASN A 117 -4.84 7.59 0.58
C ASN A 117 -5.48 8.50 -0.49
N ASP A 118 -6.67 9.05 -0.19
CA ASP A 118 -7.47 9.84 -1.15
C ASP A 118 -7.12 11.34 -1.18
N GLY A 119 -6.03 11.73 -0.50
CA GLY A 119 -5.49 13.09 -0.58
C GLY A 119 -5.03 13.48 -1.99
N PRO A 120 -4.56 14.73 -2.21
CA PRO A 120 -4.19 15.73 -1.21
C PRO A 120 -5.27 16.78 -0.93
N THR A 121 -6.45 16.67 -1.55
CA THR A 121 -7.52 17.65 -1.33
C THR A 121 -7.99 17.65 0.13
N PRO A 122 -8.41 18.80 0.69
CA PRO A 122 -8.99 18.85 2.02
C PRO A 122 -10.17 17.88 2.19
N SER A 123 -10.42 17.46 3.42
CA SER A 123 -11.56 16.60 3.81
C SER A 123 -11.57 15.20 3.18
N THR A 124 -10.39 14.59 3.04
CA THR A 124 -10.20 13.24 2.46
C THR A 124 -9.86 12.16 3.50
N VAL A 125 -9.68 12.53 4.77
CA VAL A 125 -9.43 11.58 5.87
C VAL A 125 -10.68 10.74 6.14
N THR A 126 -10.59 9.42 6.32
CA THR A 126 -11.76 8.54 6.51
C THR A 126 -11.97 8.09 7.96
N ASN A 127 -10.91 7.75 8.68
CA ASN A 127 -10.99 7.31 10.08
C ASN A 127 -10.95 8.51 11.03
N VAL A 128 -12.08 9.19 11.23
CA VAL A 128 -12.16 10.44 12.02
C VAL A 128 -12.71 10.28 13.44
N ALA A 129 -13.00 9.04 13.86
CA ALA A 129 -13.60 8.78 15.16
C ALA A 129 -12.67 9.29 16.29
N PRO A 130 -13.15 10.10 17.25
CA PRO A 130 -12.30 10.71 18.29
C PRO A 130 -11.57 9.70 19.19
N TRP A 131 -12.06 8.47 19.27
CA TRP A 131 -11.47 7.35 20.03
C TRP A 131 -10.48 6.51 19.22
N SER A 132 -10.19 6.86 17.97
CA SER A 132 -9.17 6.21 17.15
C SER A 132 -7.92 7.07 17.05
N PHE A 133 -6.75 6.44 17.09
CA PHE A 133 -5.48 7.11 16.81
C PHE A 133 -5.20 7.06 15.29
N THR A 134 -5.52 8.15 14.60
CA THR A 134 -5.44 8.22 13.14
C THR A 134 -4.09 8.75 12.67
N VAL A 135 -3.44 7.99 11.79
CA VAL A 135 -2.05 8.21 11.35
C VAL A 135 -1.99 8.61 9.88
N ALA A 136 -1.32 9.73 9.58
CA ALA A 136 -0.99 10.17 8.23
C ALA A 136 0.33 9.56 7.74
N ALA A 137 0.60 9.66 6.43
CA ALA A 137 1.85 9.18 5.83
C ALA A 137 2.79 10.35 5.49
N SER A 138 4.08 10.15 5.70
CA SER A 138 5.15 11.07 5.28
C SER A 138 6.30 10.29 4.63
N SER A 139 7.17 11.00 3.91
CA SER A 139 8.42 10.44 3.42
C SER A 139 9.47 10.33 4.54
N ILE A 140 10.52 9.56 4.25
CA ILE A 140 11.76 9.52 5.02
C ILE A 140 12.90 10.10 4.18
N ASP A 141 14.10 10.18 4.73
CA ASP A 141 15.31 10.67 4.08
C ASP A 141 15.84 9.77 2.94
N ARG A 142 15.38 8.52 2.87
CA ARG A 142 15.81 7.53 1.87
C ARG A 142 14.92 7.53 0.62
N ASP A 143 15.56 7.79 -0.52
CA ASP A 143 14.96 7.65 -1.85
C ASP A 143 15.46 6.42 -2.61
N PHE A 144 14.60 5.85 -3.47
CA PHE A 144 14.96 4.77 -4.40
C PHE A 144 15.06 5.31 -5.83
N LEU A 145 16.29 5.49 -6.28
CA LEU A 145 16.62 6.26 -7.48
C LEU A 145 17.26 5.35 -8.51
N THR A 146 16.88 5.54 -9.76
CA THR A 146 17.41 4.82 -10.92
C THR A 146 17.96 5.83 -11.92
N ASN A 147 19.23 5.68 -12.27
CA ASN A 147 19.88 6.52 -13.27
C ASN A 147 19.63 5.96 -14.67
N ILE A 148 19.12 6.80 -15.56
CA ILE A 148 18.88 6.49 -16.97
C ILE A 148 19.94 7.21 -17.78
N SER A 149 20.78 6.44 -18.49
CA SER A 149 21.78 6.97 -19.40
C SER A 149 21.21 7.04 -20.81
N LEU A 150 21.19 8.24 -21.40
CA LEU A 150 20.73 8.46 -22.77
C LEU A 150 21.91 8.40 -23.75
N GLY A 151 21.64 8.05 -25.00
CA GLY A 151 22.68 7.93 -26.04
C GLY A 151 23.42 9.24 -26.34
N ASN A 152 22.87 10.39 -25.94
CA ASN A 152 23.49 11.71 -26.05
C ASN A 152 24.31 12.11 -24.81
N GLN A 153 24.75 11.12 -24.01
CA GLN A 153 25.55 11.31 -22.79
C GLN A 153 24.85 12.10 -21.67
N LYS A 154 23.54 12.36 -21.78
CA LYS A 154 22.74 12.92 -20.69
C LYS A 154 22.32 11.83 -19.72
N TYR A 155 22.24 12.19 -18.45
CA TYR A 155 21.75 11.34 -17.38
C TYR A 155 20.46 11.92 -16.81
N LEU A 156 19.45 11.07 -16.67
CA LEU A 156 18.21 11.39 -15.97
C LEU A 156 18.13 10.55 -14.69
N LYS A 157 17.73 11.20 -13.60
CA LYS A 157 17.52 10.54 -12.32
C LYS A 157 16.02 10.32 -12.15
N GLY A 158 15.58 9.07 -12.28
CA GLY A 158 14.19 8.66 -12.06
C GLY A 158 13.99 8.00 -10.70
N ALA A 159 12.74 7.87 -10.26
CA ALA A 159 12.37 7.07 -9.10
C ALA A 159 11.86 5.69 -9.56
N SER A 160 12.44 4.61 -9.03
CA SER A 160 12.00 3.24 -9.32
C SER A 160 12.58 2.26 -8.30
N LEU A 161 11.84 1.20 -8.01
CA LEU A 161 12.28 0.06 -7.19
C LEU A 161 12.84 -1.10 -8.02
N ASN A 162 12.79 -1.00 -9.35
CA ASN A 162 13.23 -2.05 -10.24
C ASN A 162 14.77 -2.04 -10.37
N ARG A 163 15.39 -3.22 -10.50
CA ARG A 163 16.82 -3.37 -10.85
C ARG A 163 17.17 -2.82 -12.24
N GLY A 164 16.17 -2.51 -13.05
CA GLY A 164 16.34 -1.97 -14.40
C GLY A 164 16.70 -3.06 -15.42
N LEU A 165 16.99 -2.61 -16.64
CA LEU A 165 17.47 -3.47 -17.72
C LEU A 165 18.95 -3.82 -17.52
N PRO A 166 19.46 -4.88 -18.17
CA PRO A 166 20.87 -5.24 -18.08
C PRO A 166 21.80 -4.05 -18.33
N SER A 167 22.71 -3.83 -17.38
CA SER A 167 23.76 -2.83 -17.44
C SER A 167 24.52 -2.92 -18.77
N ARG A 168 24.79 -1.75 -19.38
CA ARG A 168 25.57 -1.57 -20.64
C ARG A 168 24.88 -1.96 -21.95
N LYS A 169 23.56 -2.19 -21.95
CA LYS A 169 22.79 -2.33 -23.20
C LYS A 169 21.92 -1.10 -23.44
N PHE A 170 22.16 -0.42 -24.55
CA PHE A 170 21.29 0.64 -25.03
C PHE A 170 20.12 0.05 -25.82
N TYR A 171 18.94 0.65 -25.63
CA TYR A 171 17.73 0.32 -26.37
C TYR A 171 17.27 1.57 -27.13
N PRO A 172 16.75 1.42 -28.36
CA PRO A 172 16.10 2.54 -29.05
C PRO A 172 14.91 3.03 -28.23
N VAL A 173 14.77 4.35 -28.11
CA VAL A 173 13.62 4.98 -27.46
C VAL A 173 12.59 5.38 -28.52
N ILE A 174 11.31 5.10 -28.28
CA ILE A 174 10.21 5.49 -29.17
C ILE A 174 9.16 6.29 -28.40
N HIS A 175 8.78 7.46 -28.94
CA HIS A 175 7.65 8.20 -28.41
C HIS A 175 6.35 7.46 -28.72
N ALA A 176 5.52 7.23 -27.71
CA ALA A 176 4.33 6.37 -27.80
C ALA A 176 3.38 6.72 -28.95
N VAL A 177 3.29 8.01 -29.33
CA VAL A 177 2.46 8.50 -30.44
C VAL A 177 2.86 7.89 -31.80
N TYR A 178 4.15 7.59 -32.02
CA TYR A 178 4.62 6.93 -33.25
C TYR A 178 4.33 5.42 -33.24
N ALA A 179 4.18 4.84 -32.06
CA ALA A 179 3.79 3.44 -31.85
C ALA A 179 2.27 3.23 -31.77
N ARG A 180 1.47 4.29 -31.85
CA ARG A 180 0.01 4.26 -31.72
C ARG A 180 -0.66 3.36 -32.78
N ARG A 181 -1.69 2.63 -32.37
CA ARG A 181 -2.62 1.95 -33.29
C ARG A 181 -3.57 2.94 -33.96
N HIS A 182 -3.92 2.71 -35.23
CA HIS A 182 -4.70 3.65 -36.05
C HIS A 182 -6.01 4.15 -35.39
N ASN A 183 -6.74 3.28 -34.68
CA ASN A 183 -8.07 3.59 -34.09
C ASN A 183 -8.04 3.99 -32.61
N VAL A 184 -6.92 4.55 -32.13
CA VAL A 184 -6.79 4.97 -30.72
C VAL A 184 -6.46 6.45 -30.63
N THR A 185 -6.94 7.15 -29.62
CA THR A 185 -6.61 8.57 -29.44
C THR A 185 -5.12 8.76 -29.16
N ILE A 186 -4.58 9.95 -29.46
CA ILE A 186 -3.20 10.30 -29.11
C ILE A 186 -3.04 10.24 -27.58
N GLN A 187 -4.03 10.72 -26.82
CA GLN A 187 -3.98 10.75 -25.36
C GLN A 187 -3.87 9.36 -24.74
N ASP A 188 -4.68 8.40 -25.20
CA ASP A 188 -4.65 7.03 -24.67
C ASP A 188 -3.34 6.30 -25.01
N ALA A 189 -2.75 6.63 -26.15
CA ALA A 189 -1.45 6.12 -26.56
C ALA A 189 -0.31 6.73 -25.74
N CYS A 190 -0.32 8.05 -25.50
CA CYS A 190 0.66 8.73 -24.64
C CYS A 190 0.67 8.17 -23.21
N LEU A 191 -0.49 7.77 -22.70
CA LEU A 191 -0.62 7.15 -21.37
C LEU A 191 -0.31 5.65 -21.37
N CYS A 192 0.10 5.06 -22.50
CA CYS A 192 0.37 3.64 -22.65
C CYS A 192 -0.78 2.75 -22.13
N LYS A 193 -2.03 3.19 -22.29
CA LYS A 193 -3.19 2.42 -21.82
C LYS A 193 -3.21 1.01 -22.44
N PRO A 194 -3.85 0.03 -21.80
CA PRO A 194 -3.91 -1.33 -22.35
C PRO A 194 -4.40 -1.34 -23.80
N ARG A 195 -3.67 -2.06 -24.66
CA ARG A 195 -4.01 -2.27 -26.09
C ARG A 195 -3.95 -1.03 -26.99
N THR A 196 -3.30 0.06 -26.58
CA THR A 196 -3.22 1.29 -27.40
C THR A 196 -2.02 1.36 -28.35
N LEU A 197 -0.94 0.66 -28.02
CA LEU A 197 0.30 0.63 -28.79
C LEU A 197 0.38 -0.60 -29.71
N ASP A 198 1.02 -0.44 -30.86
CA ASP A 198 1.33 -1.51 -31.81
C ASP A 198 2.50 -2.35 -31.28
N PRO A 199 2.28 -3.65 -30.95
CA PRO A 199 3.33 -4.53 -30.44
C PRO A 199 4.56 -4.64 -31.34
N ASN A 200 4.39 -4.52 -32.66
CA ASN A 200 5.50 -4.62 -33.61
C ASN A 200 6.40 -3.38 -33.56
N LYS A 201 5.83 -2.21 -33.21
CA LYS A 201 6.57 -0.95 -33.15
C LYS A 201 7.34 -0.77 -31.84
N VAL A 202 6.82 -1.32 -30.74
CA VAL A 202 7.40 -1.21 -29.37
C VAL A 202 8.33 -2.36 -29.00
N ARG A 203 8.31 -3.48 -29.75
CA ARG A 203 9.16 -4.64 -29.45
C ARG A 203 10.64 -4.23 -29.38
N SER A 204 11.31 -4.61 -28.29
CA SER A 204 12.73 -4.34 -28.04
C SER A 204 13.11 -2.86 -27.97
N LYS A 205 12.15 -1.98 -27.66
CA LYS A 205 12.34 -0.55 -27.45
C LYS A 205 11.91 -0.15 -26.04
N ILE A 206 12.33 1.04 -25.65
CA ILE A 206 11.83 1.77 -24.47
C ILE A 206 10.86 2.84 -24.95
#